data_AF-X1R1L6-F1
#
_entry.id   AF-X1R1L6-F1
#
_cell.length_a   1.000
_cell.length_b   1.000
_cell.length_c   1.000
_cell.angle_alpha   90.00
_cell.angle_beta   90.00
_cell.angle_gamma   90.00
#
_symmetry.space_group_name_H-M   'P 1'
#
loop_
_entity.id
_entity.type
_entity.pdbx_description
1 polymer ?
#
loop_
_entity_poly.entity_id
_entity_poly.type
_entity_poly.pdbx_seq_one_letter_code
_entity_poly.pdbx_strand_id
1 'polypeptide(L)'
;MEQEHIDLIKSIRSGNPLNEGQRIAESTLTAIGARIAAFTGRSFSWNWLLNSCKLDIVPKQEYLRPGRGVFHPTATGRDKLV
;
A
#
# COMPACT_ATOMS: atom_id res chain seq x y z
N MET A 1 2.03 14.90 10.83
CA MET A 1 1.43 14.86 9.47
C MET A 1 1.39 16.25 8.81
N GLU A 2 1.60 17.34 9.55
CA GLU A 2 1.63 18.70 8.98
C GLU A 2 2.86 18.96 8.10
N GLN A 3 4.04 18.47 8.51
CA GLN A 3 5.30 18.69 7.77
C GLN A 3 5.34 18.03 6.39
N GLU A 4 4.93 16.76 6.26
CA GLU A 4 4.84 16.03 4.98
C GLU A 4 3.96 16.77 3.97
N HIS A 5 2.79 17.28 4.40
CA HIS A 5 1.91 18.06 3.54
C HIS A 5 2.53 19.40 3.12
N ILE A 6 3.22 20.09 4.03
CA ILE A 6 3.93 21.33 3.72
C ILE A 6 5.01 21.07 2.66
N ASP A 7 5.77 20.00 2.81
CA ASP A 7 6.88 19.68 1.90
C ASP A 7 6.37 19.23 0.53
N LEU A 8 5.27 18.47 0.47
CA LEU A 8 4.58 18.14 -0.77
C LEU A 8 4.05 19.40 -1.48
N ILE A 9 3.42 20.33 -0.75
CA ILE A 9 2.92 21.57 -1.35
C ILE A 9 4.09 22.42 -1.87
N LYS A 10 5.18 22.52 -1.11
CA LYS A 10 6.39 23.22 -1.55
C LYS A 10 7.00 22.58 -2.79
N SER A 11 7.10 21.26 -2.86
CA SER A 11 7.66 20.52 -3.99
C SER A 11 6.84 20.73 -5.27
N ILE A 12 5.51 20.75 -5.16
CA ILE A 12 4.60 21.07 -6.26
C ILE A 12 4.80 22.52 -6.72
N ARG A 13 4.84 23.48 -5.78
CA ARG A 13 4.98 24.91 -6.10
C ARG A 13 6.34 25.28 -6.68
N SER A 14 7.42 24.60 -6.26
CA SER A 14 8.78 24.82 -6.76
C SER A 14 9.07 24.09 -8.06
N GLY A 15 8.17 23.20 -8.52
CA GLY A 15 8.38 22.37 -9.70
C GLY A 15 9.45 21.28 -9.52
N ASN A 16 9.86 20.99 -8.28
CA ASN A 16 10.83 19.95 -7.95
C ASN A 16 10.11 18.79 -7.24
N PRO A 17 9.74 17.70 -7.94
CA PRO A 17 8.97 16.60 -7.36
C PRO A 17 9.72 15.91 -6.21
N LEU A 18 8.99 15.62 -5.13
CA LEU A 18 9.49 14.87 -3.98
C LEU A 18 9.32 13.36 -4.21
N ASN A 19 10.38 12.57 -3.98
CA ASN A 19 10.33 11.11 -4.03
C ASN A 19 10.77 10.50 -2.69
N GLU A 20 9.81 9.98 -1.94
CA GLU A 20 10.02 9.31 -0.65
C GLU A 20 9.78 7.78 -0.74
N GLY A 21 9.71 7.25 -1.96
CA GLY A 21 9.33 5.86 -2.20
C GLY A 21 10.21 4.86 -1.48
N GLN A 22 11.53 5.08 -1.48
CA GLN A 22 12.47 4.21 -0.77
C GLN A 22 12.25 4.24 0.75
N ARG A 23 12.19 5.44 1.34
CA ARG A 23 11.99 5.60 2.80
C ARG A 23 10.69 4.94 3.27
N ILE A 24 9.62 5.11 2.49
CA ILE A 24 8.31 4.51 2.79
C ILE A 24 8.35 2.98 2.60
N ALA A 25 9.00 2.48 1.55
CA ALA A 25 9.18 1.06 1.34
C ALA A 25 9.96 0.39 2.49
N GLU A 26 11.03 1.03 2.97
CA GLU A 26 11.83 0.57 4.10
C GLU A 26 11.02 0.60 5.42
N SER A 27 10.25 1.68 5.67
CA SER A 27 9.34 1.73 6.82
C SER A 27 8.30 0.62 6.80
N THR A 28 7.75 0.32 5.62
CA THR A 28 6.77 -0.76 5.43
C THR A 28 7.40 -2.13 5.65
N LEU A 29 8.62 -2.35 5.13
CA LEU A 29 9.36 -3.59 5.34
C LEU A 29 9.66 -3.83 6.83
N THR A 30 9.96 -2.77 7.57
CA THR A 30 10.14 -2.84 9.03
C THR A 30 8.89 -3.36 9.74
N ALA A 31 7.71 -2.85 9.37
CA ALA A 31 6.44 -3.30 9.94
C ALA A 31 6.13 -4.77 9.60
N ILE A 32 6.43 -5.19 8.36
CA ILE A 32 6.31 -6.60 7.93
C ILE A 32 7.25 -7.48 8.78
N GLY A 33 8.50 -7.07 8.95
CA GLY A 33 9.48 -7.79 9.77
C GLY A 33 9.05 -7.92 11.23
N ALA A 34 8.51 -6.86 11.82
CA ALA A 34 7.95 -6.88 13.18
C ALA A 34 6.80 -7.89 13.31
N ARG A 35 5.91 -7.96 12.31
CA ARG A 35 4.83 -8.96 12.28
C ARG A 35 5.36 -10.39 12.21
N ILE A 36 6.37 -10.65 11.38
CA ILE A 36 7.01 -11.97 11.27
C ILE A 36 7.69 -12.35 12.59
N ALA A 37 8.39 -11.41 13.22
CA ALA A 37 9.02 -11.62 14.52
C ALA A 37 7.99 -11.95 15.62
N ALA A 38 6.89 -11.21 15.68
CA ALA A 38 5.83 -11.44 16.66
C ALA A 38 5.21 -12.85 16.54
N PHE A 39 5.00 -13.36 15.33
CA PHE A 39 4.40 -14.67 15.14
C PHE A 39 5.36 -15.85 15.26
N THR A 40 6.66 -15.63 15.09
CA THR A 40 7.67 -16.71 15.12
C THR A 40 8.51 -16.71 16.39
N GLY A 41 8.54 -15.59 17.14
CA GLY A 41 9.42 -15.41 18.29
C GLY A 41 10.91 -15.33 17.93
N ARG A 42 11.24 -15.11 16.65
CA ARG A 42 12.62 -15.12 16.14
C ARG A 42 13.07 -13.71 15.77
N SER A 43 14.37 -13.47 15.94
CA SER A 43 15.07 -12.31 15.38
C SER A 43 15.54 -12.62 13.96
N PHE A 44 15.52 -11.62 13.07
CA PHE A 44 15.96 -11.73 11.69
C PHE A 44 16.87 -10.57 11.32
N SER A 45 17.74 -10.75 10.32
CA SER A 45 18.52 -9.66 9.75
C SER A 45 17.73 -8.95 8.64
N TRP A 46 18.01 -7.65 8.45
CA TRP A 46 17.41 -6.86 7.39
C TRP A 46 17.65 -7.47 5.99
N ASN A 47 18.88 -7.90 5.72
CA ASN A 47 19.26 -8.50 4.44
C ASN A 47 18.46 -9.78 4.16
N TRP A 48 18.26 -10.62 5.19
CA TRP A 48 17.43 -11.82 5.04
C TRP A 48 15.98 -11.45 4.73
N LEU A 49 15.43 -10.44 5.40
CA LEU A 49 14.06 -10.00 5.18
C LEU A 49 13.84 -9.49 3.74
N LEU A 50 14.82 -8.74 3.21
CA LEU A 50 14.76 -8.16 1.87
C LEU A 50 15.02 -9.17 0.74
N ASN A 51 16.00 -10.07 0.91
CA ASN A 51 16.52 -10.90 -0.19
C ASN A 51 16.14 -12.37 -0.10
N SER A 52 15.79 -12.87 1.09
CA SER A 52 15.66 -14.31 1.36
C SER A 52 14.30 -14.75 1.90
N CYS A 53 13.45 -13.82 2.33
CA CYS A 53 12.12 -14.13 2.83
C CYS A 53 11.24 -14.66 1.69
N LYS A 54 10.67 -15.87 1.86
CA LYS A 54 9.76 -16.52 0.89
C LYS A 54 8.32 -16.61 1.38
N LEU A 55 7.98 -15.84 2.41
CA LEU A 55 6.65 -15.87 3.01
C LEU A 55 5.64 -15.25 2.03
N ASP A 56 4.74 -16.08 1.51
CA ASP A 56 3.63 -15.65 0.67
C ASP A 56 2.31 -15.96 1.38
N ILE A 57 1.57 -14.89 1.71
CA ILE A 57 0.25 -14.96 2.36
C ILE A 57 -0.83 -14.35 1.46
N VAL A 58 -0.46 -13.92 0.25
CA VAL A 58 -1.42 -13.37 -0.70
C VAL A 58 -2.22 -14.54 -1.28
N PRO A 59 -3.56 -14.47 -1.34
CA PRO A 59 -4.34 -15.51 -1.97
C PRO A 59 -3.88 -15.72 -3.41
N LYS A 60 -3.85 -16.98 -3.87
CA LYS A 60 -3.51 -17.27 -5.26
C LYS A 60 -4.39 -16.46 -6.22
N GLN A 61 -3.82 -16.04 -7.34
CA GLN A 61 -4.50 -15.22 -8.34
C GLN A 61 -5.84 -15.81 -8.81
N GLU A 62 -5.97 -17.14 -8.79
CA GLU A 62 -7.22 -17.85 -9.08
C GLU A 62 -8.40 -17.43 -8.18
N TYR A 63 -8.12 -17.03 -6.93
CA TYR A 63 -9.10 -16.54 -5.95
C TYR A 63 -9.27 -15.01 -5.96
N LEU A 64 -8.30 -14.27 -6.50
CA LEU A 64 -8.34 -12.80 -6.63
C LEU A 64 -9.02 -12.35 -7.93
N ARG A 65 -10.11 -13.01 -8.31
CA ARG A 65 -10.90 -12.60 -9.47
C ARG A 65 -11.87 -11.49 -9.03
N PRO A 66 -12.06 -10.43 -9.83
CA PRO A 66 -13.15 -9.51 -9.57
C PRO A 66 -14.45 -10.32 -9.49
N GLY A 67 -15.25 -10.05 -8.45
CA GLY A 67 -16.61 -10.58 -8.36
C GLY A 67 -17.42 -10.14 -9.58
N ARG A 68 -18.64 -10.68 -9.74
CA ARG A 68 -19.54 -10.23 -10.81
C ARG A 68 -19.67 -8.72 -10.74
N GLY A 69 -19.21 -8.01 -11.78
CA GLY A 69 -19.27 -6.56 -11.83
C GLY A 69 -20.71 -6.08 -11.63
N VAL A 70 -20.96 -5.35 -10.55
CA VAL A 70 -22.26 -4.72 -10.31
C VAL A 70 -22.20 -3.34 -10.95
N PHE A 71 -22.61 -3.27 -12.21
CA PHE A 71 -22.72 -2.02 -12.92
C PHE A 71 -24.09 -1.40 -12.60
N HIS A 72 -24.08 -0.35 -11.81
CA HIS A 72 -25.25 0.50 -11.63
C HIS A 72 -25.31 1.46 -12.82
N PRO A 73 -26.50 1.74 -13.39
CA PRO A 73 -26.62 2.81 -14.37
C PRO A 73 -26.14 4.13 -13.76
N THR A 74 -25.42 4.95 -14.53
CA THR A 74 -25.04 6.30 -14.08
C THR A 74 -26.30 7.11 -13.86
N ALA A 75 -26.52 7.61 -12.65
CA ALA A 75 -27.67 8.44 -12.32
C ALA A 75 -27.71 9.64 -13.27
N THR A 76 -28.76 9.72 -14.09
CA THR A 76 -28.91 10.78 -15.11
C THR A 76 -29.60 12.02 -14.55
N GLY A 77 -30.05 11.97 -13.28
CA GLY A 77 -30.86 13.01 -12.65
C GLY A 77 -32.28 13.12 -13.22
N ARG A 78 -32.64 12.27 -14.20
CA ARG A 78 -33.98 12.15 -14.80
C ARG A 78 -34.63 10.80 -14.52
N ASP A 79 -33.95 9.96 -13.75
CA ASP A 79 -34.44 8.64 -13.38
C ASP A 79 -35.68 8.80 -12.49
N LYS A 80 -36.69 7.97 -12.73
CA LYS A 80 -37.96 8.02 -12.00
C LYS A 80 -37.64 7.77 -10.53
N LEU A 81 -37.92 8.75 -9.67
CA LEU A 81 -37.86 8.54 -8.22
C LEU A 81 -38.84 7.41 -7.89
N VAL A 82 -38.33 6.34 -7.31
CA VAL A 82 -39.14 5.27 -6.71
C VAL A 82 -39.95 5.81 -5.55
#